data_AF-A0A534PI97-F1
#
_entry.id   AF-A0A534PI97-F1
#
_cell.length_a   1.000
_cell.length_b   1.000
_cell.length_c   1.000
_cell.angle_alpha   90.00
_cell.angle_beta   90.00
_cell.angle_gamma   90.00
#
_symmetry.space_group_name_H-M   'P 1'
#
loop_
_entity.id
_entity.type
_entity.pdbx_description
1 polymer ?
#
loop_
_entity_poly.entity_id
_entity_poly.type
_entity_poly.pdbx_seq_one_letter_code
_entity_poly.pdbx_strand_id
1 'polypeptide(L)'
;MGRWVESLGEQIGAQLGHIIAESVQRTLEGAINVRALARKLGAGATGRRGRRALSGEKAICKEPGCGNAVLAKGLCRSHYYRARYRAQKTGSRGRKSRRAAQGAEATT
;
A
#
# COMPACT_ATOMS: atom_id res chain seq x y z
N MET A 1 48.67 38.27 -35.88
CA MET A 1 47.19 38.26 -36.00
C MET A 1 46.57 36.87 -35.73
N GLY A 2 47.30 35.76 -35.78
CA GLY A 2 46.73 34.40 -35.57
C GLY A 2 46.21 34.10 -34.16
N ARG A 3 46.92 34.52 -33.10
CA ARG A 3 46.54 34.23 -31.69
C ARG A 3 45.16 34.74 -31.27
N TRP A 4 44.69 35.83 -31.87
CA TRP A 4 43.36 36.37 -31.58
C TRP A 4 42.25 35.54 -32.25
N VAL A 5 42.50 35.03 -33.45
CA VAL A 5 41.57 34.13 -34.16
C VAL A 5 41.50 32.77 -33.46
N GLU A 6 42.64 32.27 -32.97
CA GLU A 6 42.70 31.04 -32.16
C GLU A 6 41.92 31.19 -30.86
N SER A 7 42.15 32.28 -30.10
CA SER A 7 41.44 32.55 -28.85
C SER A 7 39.94 32.78 -29.04
N LEU A 8 39.54 33.46 -30.11
CA LEU A 8 38.13 33.67 -30.45
C LEU A 8 37.46 32.36 -30.88
N GLY A 9 38.18 31.49 -31.61
CA GLY A 9 37.73 30.16 -31.97
C GLY A 9 37.52 29.25 -30.75
N GLU A 10 38.45 29.27 -29.80
CA GLU A 10 38.32 28.56 -28.52
C GLU A 10 37.12 29.06 -27.71
N GLN A 11 36.95 30.39 -27.62
CA GLN A 11 35.85 31.00 -26.87
C GLN A 11 34.48 30.63 -27.45
N ILE A 12 34.32 30.74 -28.78
CA ILE A 12 33.07 30.41 -29.46
C ILE A 12 32.80 28.90 -29.40
N GLY A 13 33.83 28.07 -29.59
CA GLY A 13 33.73 26.62 -29.49
C GLY A 13 33.28 26.15 -28.11
N ALA A 14 33.86 26.72 -27.04
CA ALA A 14 33.47 26.43 -25.68
C ALA A 14 32.02 26.88 -25.39
N GLN A 15 31.65 28.10 -25.81
CA GLN A 15 30.28 28.61 -25.61
C GLN A 15 29.24 27.73 -26.32
N LEU A 16 29.48 27.34 -27.57
CA LEU A 16 28.56 26.48 -28.31
C LEU A 16 28.49 25.06 -27.72
N GLY A 17 29.64 24.52 -27.30
CA GLY A 17 29.71 23.23 -26.61
C GLY A 17 28.87 23.21 -25.33
N HIS A 18 28.94 24.27 -24.51
CA HIS A 18 28.12 24.41 -23.31
C HIS A 18 26.62 24.45 -23.61
N ILE A 19 26.18 25.20 -24.63
CA ILE A 19 24.76 25.30 -25.00
C ILE A 19 24.20 23.94 -25.45
N ILE A 20 24.96 23.21 -26.27
CA ILE A 20 24.55 21.88 -26.75
C ILE A 20 24.52 20.89 -25.58
N ALA A 21 25.54 20.89 -24.72
CA ALA A 21 25.60 20.03 -23.55
C ALA A 21 24.42 20.29 -22.60
N GLU A 22 24.09 21.55 -22.31
CA GLU A 22 22.95 21.91 -21.48
C GLU A 22 21.61 21.50 -22.11
N SER A 23 21.46 21.69 -23.42
CA SER A 23 20.27 21.26 -24.16
C SER A 23 20.05 19.75 -24.03
N VAL A 24 21.11 18.97 -24.30
CA VAL A 24 21.07 17.50 -24.21
C VAL A 24 20.79 17.05 -22.78
N GLN A 25 21.47 17.65 -21.80
CA GLN A 25 21.26 17.36 -20.38
C GLN A 25 19.80 17.60 -19.95
N ARG A 26 19.19 18.74 -20.32
CA ARG A 26 17.78 19.05 -20.02
C ARG A 26 16.81 18.05 -20.67
N THR A 27 17.08 17.62 -21.91
CA THR A 27 16.28 16.59 -22.59
C THR A 27 16.40 15.22 -21.90
N LEU A 28 17.60 14.84 -21.49
CA LEU A 28 17.85 13.58 -20.77
C LEU A 28 17.19 13.56 -19.38
N GLU A 29 17.27 14.68 -18.65
CA GLU A 29 16.58 14.85 -17.36
C GLU A 29 15.05 14.80 -17.51
N GLY A 30 14.51 15.33 -18.61
CA GLY A 30 13.08 15.21 -18.94
C GLY A 30 12.65 13.81 -19.38
N ALA A 31 13.52 13.08 -20.09
CA ALA A 31 13.22 11.76 -20.64
C ALA A 31 13.33 10.63 -19.61
N ILE A 32 14.20 10.75 -18.62
CA ILE A 32 14.49 9.68 -17.66
C ILE A 32 14.04 10.10 -16.25
N ASN A 33 12.73 10.08 -16.04
CA ASN A 33 12.20 10.25 -14.69
C ASN A 33 12.43 8.96 -13.87
N VAL A 34 13.46 8.96 -13.02
CA VAL A 34 13.85 7.80 -12.18
C VAL A 34 12.67 7.31 -11.33
N ARG A 35 11.76 8.19 -10.88
CA ARG A 35 10.53 7.77 -10.17
C ARG A 35 9.53 7.06 -11.09
N ALA A 36 9.37 7.48 -12.34
CA ALA A 36 8.54 6.79 -13.31
C ALA A 36 9.13 5.43 -13.71
N LEU A 37 10.45 5.35 -13.86
CA LEU A 37 11.16 4.10 -14.11
C LEU A 37 11.06 3.15 -12.90
N ALA A 38 11.26 3.65 -11.67
CA ALA A 38 11.09 2.88 -10.45
C ALA A 38 9.64 2.37 -10.28
N ARG A 39 8.64 3.15 -10.72
CA ARG A 39 7.24 2.70 -10.78
C ARG A 39 7.03 1.58 -11.81
N LYS A 40 7.62 1.70 -13.01
CA LYS A 40 7.52 0.66 -14.06
C LYS A 40 8.27 -0.63 -13.69
N LEU A 41 9.42 -0.52 -13.04
CA LEU A 41 10.27 -1.64 -12.67
C LEU A 41 9.89 -2.28 -11.31
N GLY A 42 8.88 -1.76 -10.60
CA GLY A 42 8.47 -2.30 -9.31
C GLY A 42 9.49 -2.11 -8.16
N ALA A 43 10.61 -1.43 -8.43
CA ALA A 43 11.74 -1.25 -7.51
C ALA A 43 11.45 -0.30 -6.31
N GLY A 44 10.21 0.21 -6.20
CA GLY A 44 9.77 1.10 -5.10
C GLY A 44 8.43 0.72 -4.47
N ALA A 45 7.93 -0.50 -4.67
CA ALA A 45 6.63 -0.95 -4.15
C ALA A 45 6.68 -1.45 -2.70
N THR A 46 7.50 -0.86 -1.83
CA THR A 46 7.41 -1.08 -0.38
C THR A 46 6.42 -0.10 0.24
N GLY A 47 5.15 -0.14 -0.17
CA GLY A 47 4.18 0.76 0.47
C GLY A 47 2.81 0.86 -0.17
N ARG A 48 1.84 0.26 0.52
CA ARG A 48 0.42 0.63 0.53
C ARG A 48 -0.39 0.33 -0.74
N ARG A 49 -0.66 -0.96 -0.99
CA ARG A 49 -1.99 -1.50 -1.39
C ARG A 49 -2.00 -3.03 -1.68
N GLY A 50 -1.15 -3.81 -1.01
CA GLY A 50 -0.98 -5.24 -1.35
C GLY A 50 -1.11 -6.27 -0.22
N ARG A 51 -1.44 -5.90 1.03
CA ARG A 51 -1.53 -6.87 2.14
C ARG A 51 -2.90 -7.56 2.25
N ARG A 52 -3.34 -8.21 1.18
CA ARG A 52 -4.33 -9.30 1.24
C ARG A 52 -3.79 -10.64 0.75
N ALA A 53 -2.51 -10.73 0.41
CA ALA A 53 -1.85 -11.97 0.01
C ALA A 53 -0.86 -12.46 1.08
N LEU A 54 -1.34 -12.66 2.32
CA LEU A 54 -0.61 -13.44 3.32
C LEU A 54 -1.38 -14.74 3.56
N SER A 55 -0.64 -15.83 3.41
CA SER A 55 -1.02 -17.22 3.61
C SER A 55 -1.81 -17.87 2.48
N GLY A 56 -1.07 -18.25 1.44
CA GLY A 56 -1.41 -19.36 0.55
C GLY A 56 -1.31 -20.74 1.23
N GLU A 57 -0.97 -20.80 2.52
CA GLU A 57 -1.18 -21.98 3.35
C GLU A 57 -2.60 -21.90 3.91
N LYS A 58 -3.46 -22.82 3.50
CA LYS A 58 -4.84 -22.94 4.02
C LYS A 58 -4.74 -23.20 5.52
N ALA A 59 -4.89 -22.14 6.32
CA ALA A 59 -4.89 -22.26 7.77
C ALA A 59 -5.94 -23.29 8.21
N ILE A 60 -5.59 -24.14 9.18
CA ILE A 60 -6.49 -25.13 9.76
C ILE A 60 -7.34 -24.45 10.84
N CYS A 61 -8.58 -24.90 10.99
CA CYS A 61 -9.49 -24.40 12.01
C CYS A 61 -8.85 -24.47 13.39
N LYS A 62 -8.94 -23.38 14.16
CA LYS A 62 -8.41 -23.29 15.53
C LYS A 62 -9.13 -24.22 16.54
N GLU A 63 -10.19 -24.90 16.12
CA GLU A 63 -10.99 -25.73 17.03
C GLU A 63 -10.28 -27.09 17.23
N PRO A 64 -10.08 -27.54 18.48
CA PRO A 64 -9.42 -28.82 18.74
C PRO A 64 -10.15 -29.96 18.03
N GLY A 65 -9.39 -30.80 17.31
CA GLY A 65 -9.95 -31.91 16.52
C GLY A 65 -10.58 -31.51 15.18
N CYS A 66 -10.52 -30.23 14.77
CA CYS A 66 -11.05 -29.79 13.47
C CYS A 66 -9.93 -29.55 12.44
N GLY A 67 -9.74 -30.51 11.52
CA GLY A 67 -8.76 -30.41 10.41
C GLY A 67 -9.23 -29.57 9.21
N ASN A 68 -10.39 -28.93 9.28
CA ASN A 68 -10.99 -28.23 8.14
C ASN A 68 -10.29 -26.89 7.86
N ALA A 69 -10.26 -26.49 6.59
CA ALA A 69 -9.74 -25.20 6.17
C ALA A 69 -10.52 -24.02 6.79
N VAL A 70 -9.79 -22.99 7.20
CA VAL A 70 -10.32 -21.73 7.73
C VAL A 70 -11.04 -20.96 6.63
N LEU A 71 -12.25 -20.51 6.94
CA LEU A 71 -13.01 -19.57 6.12
C LEU A 71 -12.70 -18.12 6.53
N ALA A 72 -12.79 -17.81 7.82
CA ALA A 72 -12.55 -16.49 8.37
C ALA A 72 -12.33 -16.55 9.88
N LYS A 73 -11.61 -15.56 10.44
CA LYS A 73 -11.34 -15.45 11.89
C LYS A 73 -10.71 -16.71 12.52
N GLY A 74 -9.95 -17.49 11.75
CA GLY A 74 -9.33 -18.74 12.22
C GLY A 74 -10.31 -19.91 12.42
N LEU A 75 -11.54 -19.81 11.89
CA LEU A 75 -12.57 -20.85 12.00
C LEU A 75 -12.95 -21.42 10.64
N CYS A 76 -13.25 -22.72 10.58
CA CYS A 76 -13.86 -23.34 9.40
C CYS A 76 -15.28 -22.80 9.17
N ARG A 77 -15.86 -23.06 8.00
CA ARG A 77 -17.21 -22.61 7.64
C ARG A 77 -18.25 -22.91 8.73
N SER A 78 -18.29 -24.14 9.25
CA SER A 78 -19.26 -24.56 10.28
C SER A 78 -19.07 -23.80 11.59
N HIS A 79 -17.84 -23.76 12.11
CA HIS A 79 -17.54 -23.07 13.36
C HIS A 79 -17.70 -21.56 13.25
N TYR A 80 -17.39 -20.97 12.09
CA TYR A 80 -17.63 -19.56 11.82
C TYR A 80 -19.11 -19.20 11.92
N TYR A 81 -20.00 -19.97 11.28
CA TYR A 81 -21.45 -19.70 11.37
C TYR A 81 -21.98 -19.90 12.79
N ARG A 82 -21.61 -21.00 13.48
CA ARG A 82 -22.02 -21.23 14.88
C ARG A 82 -21.58 -20.09 15.81
N ALA A 83 -20.34 -19.64 15.69
CA ALA A 83 -19.82 -18.51 16.46
C ALA A 83 -20.58 -17.21 16.13
N ARG A 84 -20.86 -16.96 14.85
CA ARG A 84 -21.64 -15.79 14.39
C ARG A 84 -23.07 -15.80 14.95
N TYR A 85 -23.75 -16.94 14.97
CA TYR A 85 -25.09 -17.05 15.56
C TYR A 85 -25.08 -16.86 17.07
N ARG A 86 -24.10 -17.43 17.78
CA ARG A 86 -23.92 -17.20 19.22
C ARG A 86 -23.71 -15.73 19.55
N ALA A 87 -22.84 -15.04 18.80
CA ALA A 87 -22.57 -13.61 18.99
C ALA A 87 -23.81 -12.72 18.79
N GLN A 88 -24.69 -13.08 17.84
CA GLN A 88 -25.96 -12.36 17.65
C GLN A 88 -26.91 -12.55 18.83
N LYS A 89 -26.94 -13.76 19.43
CA LYS A 89 -27.81 -14.10 20.56
C LYS A 89 -27.31 -13.53 21.89
N THR A 90 -26.01 -13.29 22.05
CA THR A 90 -25.47 -12.58 23.21
C THR A 90 -25.74 -11.08 23.10
N GLY A 91 -25.60 -10.51 21.91
CA GLY A 91 -25.91 -9.09 21.65
C GLY A 91 -27.37 -8.73 21.89
N SER A 92 -28.33 -9.60 21.54
CA SER A 92 -29.75 -9.35 21.77
C SER A 92 -30.13 -9.35 23.25
N ARG A 93 -29.54 -10.24 24.05
CA ARG A 93 -29.73 -10.25 25.52
C ARG A 93 -29.11 -9.01 26.18
N GLY A 94 -27.91 -8.62 25.76
CA GLY A 94 -27.22 -7.43 26.27
C GLY A 94 -27.86 -6.10 25.86
N ARG A 95 -28.64 -6.06 24.77
CA ARG A 95 -29.43 -4.87 24.39
C ARG A 95 -30.69 -4.75 25.24
N LYS A 96 -31.35 -5.87 25.56
CA LYS A 96 -32.55 -5.88 26.42
C LYS A 96 -32.22 -5.52 27.87
N SER A 97 -31.13 -6.06 28.43
CA SER A 97 -30.71 -5.73 29.80
C SER A 97 -30.32 -4.26 29.96
N ARG A 98 -29.57 -3.69 28.99
CA ARG A 98 -29.19 -2.27 29.02
C ARG A 98 -30.39 -1.33 28.91
N ARG A 99 -31.37 -1.65 28.06
CA ARG A 99 -32.62 -0.87 27.97
C ARG A 99 -33.46 -0.94 29.25
N ALA A 100 -33.47 -2.08 29.94
CA ALA A 100 -34.16 -2.22 31.22
C ALA A 100 -33.48 -1.39 32.32
N ALA A 101 -32.13 -1.40 32.38
CA ALA A 101 -31.38 -0.56 33.31
C ALA A 101 -31.61 0.94 33.05
N GLN A 102 -31.51 1.37 31.79
CA GLN A 102 -31.73 2.77 31.39
C GLN A 102 -33.17 3.27 31.67
N GLY A 103 -34.18 2.38 31.61
CA GLY A 103 -35.55 2.73 31.95
C GLY A 103 -35.80 2.87 33.45
N ALA A 104 -35.05 2.14 34.28
CA ALA A 104 -35.15 2.24 35.74
C ALA A 104 -34.49 3.53 36.28
N GLU A 105 -33.40 3.98 35.65
CA GLU A 105 -32.68 5.20 36.04
C GLU A 105 -33.40 6.50 35.67
N ALA A 106 -34.37 6.47 34.74
CA ALA A 106 -35.10 7.65 34.27
C ALA A 106 -36.41 7.95 35.04
N THR A 107 -36.73 7.18 36.08
CA THR A 107 -37.97 7.32 36.89
C THR A 107 -37.68 7.77 38.34
N THR A 108 -36.51 8.32 38.61
CA THR A 108 -36.14 8.97 39.89
C THR A 108 -35.79 10.43 39.62
#